data_AF-A0A1E5WM25-F1
#
_entry.id   AF-A0A1E5WM25-F1
#
_cell.length_a   1.000
_cell.length_b   1.000
_cell.length_c   1.000
_cell.angle_alpha   90.00
_cell.angle_beta   90.00
_cell.angle_gamma   90.00
#
_symmetry.space_group_name_H-M   'P 1'
#
loop_
_entity.id
_entity.type
_entity.pdbx_description
1 polymer ?
#
loop_
_entity_poly.entity_id
_entity_poly.type
_entity_poly.pdbx_seq_one_letter_code
_entity_poly.pdbx_strand_id
1 'polypeptide(L)'
;MTIFKATAGRKKVHIVDYSDHYGFQWPTLLGSFATHWEGEPPEVKITVISLPQPWFCPGAQIEQTGRRLSNFARRCGVPFKFRSIVAKWETICVDDLDIEPDELLIVNSLFHFGKLMDEGDDIDSQALGIWS
;
A
#
# COMPACT_ATOMS: atom_id res chain seq x y z
N MET A 1 2.65 6.66 -14.68
CA MET A 1 3.64 7.76 -14.79
C MET A 1 3.20 9.01 -13.99
N THR A 2 2.70 8.82 -12.76
CA THR A 2 2.19 9.90 -11.89
C THR A 2 3.06 10.01 -10.64
N ILE A 3 3.34 8.89 -9.98
CA ILE A 3 4.20 8.81 -8.79
C ILE A 3 5.60 9.36 -9.05
N PHE A 4 6.31 8.85 -10.08
CA PHE A 4 7.67 9.30 -10.40
C PHE A 4 7.78 10.82 -10.62
N LYS A 5 6.76 11.45 -11.23
CA LYS A 5 6.73 12.91 -11.42
C LYS A 5 6.48 13.64 -10.11
N ALA A 6 5.57 13.15 -9.28
CA ALA A 6 5.26 13.73 -7.98
C ALA A 6 6.46 13.69 -7.01
N THR A 7 7.34 12.70 -7.18
CA THR A 7 8.53 12.55 -6.33
C THR A 7 9.66 13.52 -6.66
N ALA A 8 9.60 14.26 -7.77
CA ALA A 8 10.66 15.17 -8.19
C ALA A 8 11.05 16.17 -7.08
N GLY A 9 12.36 16.28 -6.80
CA GLY A 9 12.92 17.16 -5.78
C GLY A 9 12.68 16.73 -4.33
N ARG A 10 12.06 15.56 -4.09
CA ARG A 10 11.85 15.02 -2.74
C ARG A 10 13.05 14.20 -2.31
N LYS A 11 13.34 14.22 -1.00
CA LYS A 11 14.40 13.41 -0.38
C LYS A 11 13.87 12.11 0.21
N LYS A 12 12.61 12.11 0.66
CA LYS A 12 11.92 10.97 1.23
C LYS A 12 10.55 10.82 0.60
N VAL A 13 10.20 9.59 0.26
CA VAL A 13 8.93 9.22 -0.34
C VAL A 13 8.39 8.03 0.44
N HIS A 14 7.16 8.15 0.91
CA HIS A 14 6.46 7.05 1.57
C HIS A 14 5.21 6.70 0.79
N ILE A 15 5.16 5.45 0.36
CA ILE A 15 4.06 4.90 -0.40
C ILE A 15 3.28 3.95 0.50
N VAL A 16 2.00 4.26 0.71
CA VAL A 16 1.05 3.39 1.41
C VAL A 16 0.20 2.69 0.36
N ASP A 17 0.32 1.36 0.29
CA ASP A 17 -0.30 0.53 -0.74
C ASP A 17 -1.42 -0.33 -0.15
N TYR A 18 -2.66 0.03 -0.45
CA TYR A 18 -3.85 -0.78 -0.20
C TYR A 18 -4.08 -1.69 -1.41
N SER A 19 -3.36 -2.82 -1.46
CA SER A 19 -3.49 -3.77 -2.56
C SER A 19 -3.38 -5.24 -2.09
N ASP A 20 -4.19 -6.10 -2.70
CA ASP A 20 -4.10 -7.56 -2.53
C ASP A 20 -3.04 -8.19 -3.47
N HIS A 21 -2.31 -7.36 -4.24
CA HIS A 21 -1.40 -7.78 -5.32
C HIS A 21 0.08 -7.75 -4.93
N TYR A 22 0.40 -7.73 -3.64
CA TYR A 22 1.77 -7.87 -3.12
C TYR A 22 2.78 -6.91 -3.78
N GLY A 23 2.35 -5.69 -4.11
CA GLY A 23 3.27 -4.64 -4.57
C GLY A 23 3.91 -4.87 -5.95
N PHE A 24 3.25 -5.60 -6.86
CA PHE A 24 3.77 -5.90 -8.21
C PHE A 24 4.19 -4.66 -9.02
N GLN A 25 3.62 -3.49 -8.74
CA GLN A 25 3.95 -2.24 -9.42
C GLN A 25 5.29 -1.61 -8.96
N TRP A 26 5.76 -1.94 -7.75
CA TRP A 26 6.88 -1.26 -7.13
C TRP A 26 8.25 -1.53 -7.77
N PRO A 27 8.58 -2.73 -8.28
CA PRO A 27 9.82 -2.96 -9.02
C PRO A 27 9.95 -2.03 -10.23
N THR A 28 8.87 -1.79 -10.98
CA THR A 28 8.89 -0.88 -12.14
C THR A 28 9.19 0.56 -11.70
N LEU A 29 8.61 1.01 -10.58
CA LEU A 29 8.89 2.34 -10.04
C LEU A 29 10.35 2.45 -9.58
N LEU A 30 10.85 1.47 -8.83
CA LEU A 30 12.25 1.43 -8.37
C LEU A 30 13.25 1.41 -9.54
N GLY A 31 12.94 0.65 -10.60
CA GLY A 31 13.74 0.64 -11.81
C GLY A 31 13.72 1.98 -12.56
N SER A 32 12.60 2.70 -12.50
CA SER A 32 12.49 4.05 -13.05
C SER A 32 13.37 5.04 -12.30
N PHE A 33 13.43 4.96 -10.96
CA PHE A 33 14.39 5.75 -10.18
C PHE A 33 15.84 5.43 -10.56
N ALA A 34 16.17 4.15 -10.74
CA ALA A 34 17.53 3.76 -11.13
C ALA A 34 17.96 4.31 -12.51
N THR A 35 17.01 4.42 -13.45
CA THR A 35 17.31 4.72 -14.85
C THR A 35 17.19 6.21 -15.17
N HIS A 36 16.25 6.90 -14.52
CA HIS A 36 15.85 8.25 -14.91
C HIS A 36 16.12 9.31 -13.85
N TRP A 37 16.61 8.94 -12.67
CA TRP A 37 16.91 9.92 -11.63
C TRP A 37 18.28 10.54 -11.83
N GLU A 38 18.34 11.86 -11.73
CA GLU A 38 19.60 12.61 -11.78
C GLU A 38 20.14 12.79 -10.35
N GLY A 39 21.31 12.22 -10.07
CA GLY A 39 21.95 12.29 -8.75
C GLY A 39 21.48 11.18 -7.80
N GLU A 40 21.36 11.51 -6.51
CA GLU A 40 20.95 10.54 -5.48
C GLU A 40 19.41 10.39 -5.47
N PRO A 41 18.88 9.16 -5.65
CA PRO A 41 17.44 8.91 -5.57
C PRO A 41 16.91 9.13 -4.15
N PRO A 42 15.61 9.46 -3.99
CA PRO A 42 15.01 9.60 -2.68
C PRO A 42 15.05 8.29 -1.91
N GLU A 43 15.03 8.37 -0.58
CA GLU A 43 14.67 7.22 0.23
C GLU A 43 13.21 6.86 -0.02
N VAL A 44 12.96 5.60 -0.38
CA VAL A 44 11.63 5.07 -0.66
C VAL A 44 11.21 4.12 0.46
N LYS A 45 10.18 4.50 1.21
CA LYS A 45 9.48 3.64 2.16
C LYS A 45 8.19 3.13 1.52
N ILE A 46 7.95 1.82 1.59
CA ILE A 46 6.69 1.22 1.15
C ILE A 46 6.04 0.49 2.32
N THR A 47 4.82 0.90 2.65
CA THR A 47 3.96 0.24 3.62
C THR A 47 2.81 -0.44 2.88
N VAL A 48 2.78 -1.76 2.86
CA VAL A 48 1.69 -2.53 2.25
C VAL A 48 0.64 -2.89 3.31
N ILE A 49 -0.62 -2.58 3.04
CA ILE A 49 -1.75 -2.92 3.90
C ILE A 49 -2.55 -4.01 3.20
N SER A 50 -2.53 -5.21 3.79
CA SER A 50 -3.20 -6.39 3.26
C SER A 50 -4.32 -6.85 4.19
N LEU A 51 -5.46 -7.26 3.62
CA LEU A 51 -6.55 -7.82 4.41
C LEU A 51 -6.15 -9.17 5.04
N PRO A 52 -6.60 -9.48 6.26
CA PRO A 52 -6.38 -10.79 6.86
C PRO A 52 -7.09 -11.87 6.02
N GLN A 53 -6.35 -12.86 5.53
CA GLN A 53 -6.93 -14.01 4.82
C GLN A 53 -6.88 -15.27 5.69
N PRO A 54 -8.03 -15.89 6.03
CA PRO A 54 -8.08 -16.98 7.01
C PRO A 54 -7.49 -18.31 6.53
N TRP A 55 -7.35 -18.53 5.22
CA TRP A 55 -6.82 -19.77 4.62
C TRP A 55 -5.39 -19.64 4.09
N PHE A 56 -4.75 -18.51 4.34
CA PHE A 56 -3.44 -18.19 3.81
C PHE A 56 -2.53 -17.77 4.96
N CYS A 57 -1.24 -18.06 4.87
CA CYS A 57 -0.25 -17.48 5.78
C CYS A 57 0.29 -16.19 5.16
N PRO A 58 -0.32 -15.00 5.41
CA PRO A 58 0.12 -13.75 4.80
C PRO A 58 1.57 -13.41 5.16
N GLY A 59 2.03 -13.78 6.36
CA GLY A 59 3.36 -13.40 6.88
C GLY A 59 4.52 -13.82 5.98
N ALA A 60 4.61 -15.09 5.59
CA ALA A 60 5.76 -15.60 4.83
C ALA A 60 5.85 -15.03 3.41
N GLN A 61 4.71 -14.84 2.74
CA GLN A 61 4.69 -14.28 1.38
C GLN A 61 4.96 -12.78 1.39
N ILE A 62 4.41 -12.05 2.36
CA ILE A 62 4.68 -10.63 2.54
C ILE A 62 6.15 -10.40 2.88
N GLU A 63 6.74 -11.23 3.75
CA GLU A 63 8.17 -11.16 4.05
C GLU A 63 9.01 -11.43 2.79
N GLN A 64 8.63 -12.43 2.00
CA GLN A 64 9.32 -12.73 0.75
C GLN A 64 9.20 -11.60 -0.27
N THR A 65 8.04 -10.96 -0.38
CA THR A 65 7.82 -9.76 -1.20
C THR A 65 8.71 -8.61 -0.74
N GLY A 66 8.71 -8.31 0.55
CA GLY A 66 9.59 -7.29 1.13
C GLY A 66 11.05 -7.56 0.83
N ARG A 67 11.50 -8.81 1.01
CA ARG A 67 12.87 -9.23 0.69
C ARG A 67 13.22 -9.06 -0.79
N ARG A 68 12.31 -9.43 -1.70
CA ARG A 68 12.50 -9.26 -3.16
C ARG A 68 12.60 -7.78 -3.53
N LEU A 69 11.72 -6.93 -3.00
CA LEU A 69 11.74 -5.49 -3.24
C LEU A 69 13.01 -4.84 -2.69
N SER A 70 13.40 -5.15 -1.45
CA SER A 70 14.63 -4.63 -0.84
C SER A 70 15.88 -5.05 -1.62
N ASN A 71 15.92 -6.29 -2.10
CA ASN A 71 17.01 -6.77 -2.94
C ASN A 71 17.06 -6.05 -4.29
N PHE A 72 15.90 -5.78 -4.89
CA PHE A 72 15.80 -5.06 -6.15
C PHE A 72 16.21 -3.59 -5.99
N ALA A 73 15.67 -2.89 -4.98
CA ALA A 73 16.02 -1.50 -4.69
C ALA A 73 17.52 -1.32 -4.45
N ARG A 74 18.13 -2.24 -3.68
CA ARG A 74 19.58 -2.26 -3.47
C ARG A 74 20.38 -2.44 -4.76
N ARG A 75 19.95 -3.31 -5.67
CA ARG A 75 20.58 -3.46 -7.00
C ARG A 75 20.41 -2.21 -7.87
N CYS A 76 19.33 -1.48 -7.67
CA CYS A 76 19.01 -0.21 -8.31
C CYS A 76 19.71 0.99 -7.67
N GLY A 77 20.42 0.82 -6.54
CA GLY A 77 21.05 1.94 -5.82
C GLY A 77 20.05 2.87 -5.13
N VAL A 78 18.82 2.41 -4.86
CA VAL A 78 17.76 3.20 -4.22
C VAL A 78 17.71 2.88 -2.72
N PRO A 79 17.87 3.87 -1.82
CA PRO A 79 17.65 3.67 -0.39
C PRO A 79 16.20 3.26 -0.13
N PHE A 80 15.98 2.16 0.59
CA PHE A 80 14.67 1.51 0.62
C PHE A 80 14.31 0.90 1.96
N LYS A 81 13.05 1.10 2.37
CA LYS A 81 12.42 0.50 3.55
C LYS A 81 11.11 -0.18 3.15
N PHE A 82 10.87 -1.36 3.68
CA PHE A 82 9.61 -2.09 3.47
C PHE A 82 8.95 -2.40 4.81
N ARG A 83 7.66 -2.14 4.89
CA ARG A 83 6.80 -2.48 6.00
C ARG A 83 5.51 -3.10 5.49
N SER A 84 4.91 -3.95 6.30
CA SER A 84 3.61 -4.54 6.01
C SER A 84 2.72 -4.55 7.24
N ILE A 85 1.43 -4.28 7.03
CA ILE A 85 0.40 -4.32 8.06
C ILE A 85 -0.70 -5.25 7.58
N VAL A 86 -1.04 -6.24 8.41
CA VAL A 86 -2.14 -7.17 8.15
C VAL A 86 -3.31 -6.77 9.04
N ALA A 87 -4.27 -6.06 8.47
CA ALA A 87 -5.43 -5.57 9.20
C ALA A 87 -6.56 -5.23 8.21
N LYS A 88 -7.78 -5.09 8.73
CA LYS A 88 -8.87 -4.55 7.92
C LYS A 88 -8.62 -3.06 7.66
N TRP A 89 -8.94 -2.56 6.49
CA TRP A 89 -8.56 -1.19 6.11
C TRP A 89 -9.24 -0.13 6.99
N GLU A 90 -10.47 -0.38 7.41
CA GLU A 90 -11.23 0.48 8.32
C GLU A 90 -10.62 0.58 9.73
N THR A 91 -9.70 -0.32 10.07
CA THR A 91 -9.00 -0.33 11.37
C THR A 91 -7.65 0.37 11.34
N ILE A 92 -7.17 0.79 10.16
CA ILE A 92 -5.88 1.47 10.02
C ILE A 92 -6.02 2.96 10.35
N CYS A 93 -5.24 3.42 11.32
CA CYS A 93 -5.12 4.83 11.68
C CYS A 93 -3.82 5.44 11.13
N VAL A 94 -3.76 6.78 11.14
CA VAL A 94 -2.56 7.53 10.69
C VAL A 94 -1.31 7.13 11.50
N ASP A 95 -1.49 6.90 12.80
CA ASP A 95 -0.40 6.51 13.71
C ASP A 95 0.18 5.13 13.34
N ASP A 96 -0.60 4.24 12.74
CA ASP A 96 -0.13 2.93 12.31
C ASP A 96 0.83 3.02 11.13
N LEU A 97 0.81 4.12 10.36
CA LEU A 97 1.56 4.26 9.12
C LEU A 97 3.02 4.70 9.34
N ASP A 98 3.39 5.16 10.54
CA ASP A 98 4.75 5.65 10.84
C ASP A 98 5.19 6.75 9.85
N ILE A 99 4.35 7.79 9.73
CA ILE A 99 4.56 8.88 8.78
C ILE A 99 5.60 9.86 9.33
N GLU A 100 6.62 10.18 8.53
CA GLU A 100 7.64 11.16 8.88
C GLU A 100 7.22 12.58 8.41
N PRO A 101 7.45 13.65 9.19
CA PRO A 101 6.99 15.00 8.84
C PRO A 101 7.54 15.58 7.53
N ASP A 102 8.68 15.07 7.05
CA ASP A 102 9.40 15.57 5.87
C ASP A 102 9.27 14.65 4.63
N GLU A 103 8.43 13.62 4.69
CA GLU A 103 8.23 12.69 3.58
C GLU A 103 7.06 13.10 2.67
N LEU A 104 7.22 12.85 1.37
CA LEU A 104 6.08 12.87 0.45
C LEU A 104 5.26 11.59 0.67
N LEU A 105 4.06 11.73 1.22
CA LEU A 105 3.12 10.62 1.35
C LEU A 105 2.34 10.41 0.04
N ILE A 106 2.31 9.17 -0.43
CA ILE A 106 1.54 8.73 -1.60
C ILE A 106 0.67 7.57 -1.17
N VAL A 107 -0.65 7.74 -1.24
CA VAL A 107 -1.60 6.66 -0.99
C VAL A 107 -2.03 6.06 -2.31
N ASN A 108 -1.76 4.76 -2.48
CA ASN A 108 -2.18 3.98 -3.63
C ASN A 108 -3.26 2.98 -3.23
N SER A 109 -4.38 2.97 -3.95
CA SER A 109 -5.45 1.99 -3.79
C SER A 109 -5.90 1.53 -5.17
N LEU A 110 -5.57 0.28 -5.52
CA LEU A 110 -5.98 -0.33 -6.79
C LEU A 110 -7.24 -1.16 -6.55
N PHE A 111 -8.31 -0.91 -7.32
CA PHE A 111 -9.54 -1.73 -7.38
C PHE A 111 -10.48 -1.75 -6.14
N HIS A 112 -10.37 -0.81 -5.20
CA HIS A 112 -11.03 -0.97 -3.90
C HIS A 112 -11.96 0.15 -3.41
N PHE A 113 -12.11 1.26 -4.14
CA PHE A 113 -13.13 2.26 -3.78
C PHE A 113 -14.58 1.74 -3.88
N GLY A 114 -14.83 0.66 -4.65
CA GLY A 114 -16.14 0.00 -4.69
C GLY A 114 -16.48 -0.84 -3.46
N LYS A 115 -15.49 -1.23 -2.64
CA LYS A 115 -15.67 -2.05 -1.43
C LYS A 115 -15.85 -1.21 -0.15
N LEU A 116 -15.58 0.09 -0.23
CA LEU A 116 -15.84 1.06 0.83
C LEU A 116 -17.28 1.57 0.85
N MET A 117 -18.10 1.23 -0.15
CA MET A 117 -19.47 1.76 -0.33
C MET A 117 -20.59 0.75 -0.01
N ASP A 118 -20.28 -0.44 0.52
CA ASP A 118 -21.29 -1.49 0.74
C ASP A 118 -21.89 -1.52 2.17
N GLU A 119 -21.65 -0.49 2.98
CA GLU A 119 -22.30 -0.34 4.30
C GLU A 119 -23.38 0.75 4.26
N GLY A 120 -24.34 0.56 3.35
CA GLY A 120 -25.42 1.51 3.12
C GLY A 120 -26.75 0.88 2.67
N ASP A 121 -27.06 -0.34 3.09
CA ASP A 121 -28.44 -0.86 3.05
C ASP A 121 -28.98 -0.97 4.47
N ASP A 122 -29.42 0.16 5.02
CA ASP A 122 -30.42 0.21 6.07
C ASP A 122 -31.71 0.77 5.43
N ILE A 123 -32.82 0.03 5.52
CA ILE A 123 -34.20 0.49 5.76
C ILE A 123 -35.15 -0.73 5.66
N ASP A 124 -35.54 -1.19 6.85
CA ASP A 124 -36.89 -1.61 7.25
C ASP A 124 -37.69 -2.59 6.37
N SER A 125 -37.85 -3.81 6.87
CA SER A 125 -39.07 -4.60 6.65
C SER A 125 -39.48 -5.35 7.92
N GLN A 126 -39.73 -4.61 9.00
CA GLN A 126 -40.68 -5.07 10.01
C GLN A 126 -42.11 -4.65 9.61
N ALA A 127 -42.82 -5.60 9.01
CA ALA A 127 -44.28 -5.80 8.89
C ALA A 127 -44.52 -6.40 7.50
N LEU A 128 -45.03 -7.63 7.37
CA LEU A 128 -46.42 -8.00 7.61
C LEU A 128 -46.53 -9.54 7.61
N GLY A 129 -47.31 -10.12 8.53
CA GLY A 129 -47.86 -11.47 8.31
C GLY A 129 -48.00 -12.35 9.53
N ILE A 130 -48.99 -12.04 10.37
CA ILE A 130 -49.52 -12.84 11.46
C ILE A 130 -50.32 -14.02 10.84
N TRP A 131 -50.03 -15.26 11.28
CA TRP A 131 -50.84 -16.51 11.30
C TRP A 131 -51.94 -16.78 10.26
N SER A 132 -51.83 -17.92 9.56
CA SER A 132 -52.80 -19.04 9.59
C SER A 132 -52.22 -20.28 8.90
#